data_AF-A0A9D7KVX0-F1
#
_entry.id   AF-A0A9D7KVX0-F1
#
_cell.length_a   1.000
_cell.length_b   1.000
_cell.length_c   1.000
_cell.angle_alpha   90.00
_cell.angle_beta   90.00
_cell.angle_gamma   90.00
#
_symmetry.space_group_name_H-M   'P 1'
#
loop_
_entity.id
_entity.type
_entity.pdbx_description
1 polymer ?
#
loop_
_entity_poly.entity_id
_entity_poly.type
_entity_poly.pdbx_seq_one_letter_code
_entity_poly.pdbx_strand_id
1 'polypeptide(L)'
;MGIFPANDFRISYQITDPVLGLLTAVTEDYMGADIDLFHAIEYTFSTPVDFSNTGEYLIEAWITWDLDESNINDANDLTITSTFPYIENFEAGSGGWISGGILNSWELGYPNGSVIIGPPPTTPTSENSWMTSLLGYYNPYEDSYVIGPCFDFSTLEESYVQFDIWWATINYFDGACLEY
;
A
#
# COMPACT_ATOMS: atom_id res chain seq x y z
N MET A 1 19.11 9.90 -10.19
CA MET A 1 20.00 10.21 -9.02
C MET A 1 20.84 11.45 -9.32
N GLY A 2 20.26 12.64 -9.08
CA GLY A 2 20.93 13.92 -9.31
C GLY A 2 21.97 14.28 -8.25
N ILE A 3 23.00 15.04 -8.65
CA ILE A 3 24.10 15.54 -7.79
C ILE A 3 23.91 17.01 -7.38
N PHE A 4 22.76 17.61 -7.70
CA PHE A 4 22.42 19.01 -7.42
C PHE A 4 21.01 19.13 -6.83
N PRO A 5 20.71 20.18 -6.05
CA PRO A 5 19.34 20.50 -5.65
C PRO A 5 18.42 20.57 -6.87
N ALA A 6 17.22 19.99 -6.75
CA ALA A 6 16.27 19.88 -7.85
C ALA A 6 15.15 20.92 -7.73
N ASN A 7 14.90 21.65 -8.82
CA ASN A 7 13.78 22.55 -9.03
C ASN A 7 13.39 22.56 -10.52
N ASP A 8 12.30 23.25 -10.89
CA ASP A 8 11.85 23.42 -12.29
C ASP A 8 11.71 22.08 -13.06
N PHE A 9 11.19 21.06 -12.39
CA PHE A 9 10.83 19.78 -13.01
C PHE A 9 9.32 19.64 -13.14
N ARG A 10 8.89 18.78 -14.08
CA ARG A 10 7.47 18.46 -14.26
C ARG A 10 7.13 17.24 -13.42
N ILE A 11 6.03 17.32 -12.68
CA ILE A 11 5.46 16.17 -11.96
C ILE A 11 4.23 15.74 -12.73
N SER A 12 4.09 14.45 -12.98
CA SER A 12 2.95 13.89 -13.68
C SER A 12 2.34 12.74 -12.90
N TYR A 13 1.04 12.55 -13.08
CA TYR A 13 0.38 11.28 -12.76
C TYR A 13 -0.49 10.82 -13.92
N GLN A 14 -0.70 9.52 -14.03
CA GLN A 14 -1.66 8.92 -14.93
C GLN A 14 -2.43 7.82 -14.22
N ILE A 15 -3.69 7.67 -14.61
CA ILE A 15 -4.63 6.78 -13.94
C ILE A 15 -5.23 5.84 -14.96
N THR A 16 -5.20 4.56 -14.64
CA THR A 16 -6.03 3.56 -15.30
C THR A 16 -7.30 3.41 -14.50
N ASP A 17 -8.40 3.95 -15.01
CA ASP A 17 -9.73 3.83 -14.44
C ASP A 17 -10.32 2.45 -14.81
N PRO A 18 -11.00 1.76 -13.87
CA PRO A 18 -11.53 0.41 -14.09
C PRO A 18 -12.61 0.32 -15.18
N VAL A 19 -13.27 1.44 -15.50
CA VAL A 19 -14.36 1.54 -16.49
C VAL A 19 -13.94 2.32 -17.73
N LEU A 20 -13.22 3.43 -17.55
CA LEU A 20 -12.82 4.33 -18.63
C LEU A 20 -11.47 3.96 -19.26
N GLY A 21 -10.71 3.06 -18.64
CA GLY A 21 -9.37 2.67 -19.06
C GLY A 21 -8.33 3.75 -18.76
N LEU A 22 -7.25 3.77 -19.55
CA LEU A 22 -6.15 4.72 -19.35
C LEU A 22 -6.59 6.16 -19.63
N LEU A 23 -6.62 6.98 -18.59
CA LEU A 23 -6.93 8.41 -18.66
C LEU A 23 -5.73 9.21 -19.17
N THR A 24 -5.98 10.43 -19.62
CA THR A 24 -4.89 11.35 -20.02
C THR A 24 -4.04 11.70 -18.80
N ALA A 25 -2.71 11.62 -18.92
CA ALA A 25 -1.81 12.05 -17.86
C ALA A 25 -2.00 13.54 -17.52
N VAL A 26 -2.01 13.84 -16.23
CA VAL A 26 -1.99 15.21 -15.72
C VAL A 26 -0.54 15.57 -15.43
N THR A 27 -0.10 16.71 -15.91
CA THR A 27 1.27 17.21 -15.70
C THR A 27 1.24 18.63 -15.17
N GLU A 28 1.88 18.84 -14.03
CA GLU A 28 2.04 20.15 -13.38
C GLU A 28 3.53 20.50 -13.26
N ASP A 29 3.84 21.80 -13.27
CA ASP A 29 5.20 22.30 -13.07
C ASP A 29 5.46 22.47 -11.56
N TYR A 30 6.54 21.88 -11.04
CA TYR A 30 6.94 22.09 -9.65
C TYR A 30 7.61 23.45 -9.49
N MET A 31 6.89 24.39 -8.86
CA MET A 31 7.35 25.76 -8.60
C MET A 31 7.74 26.00 -7.13
N GLY A 32 8.00 24.93 -6.38
CA GLY A 32 8.36 25.01 -4.95
C GLY A 32 9.85 25.36 -4.74
N ALA A 33 10.29 25.29 -3.49
CA ALA A 33 11.68 25.53 -3.14
C ALA A 33 12.58 24.39 -3.63
N ASP A 34 13.87 24.68 -3.79
CA ASP A 34 14.87 23.68 -4.16
C ASP A 34 14.85 22.51 -3.18
N ILE A 35 14.76 21.30 -3.73
CA ILE A 35 14.81 20.06 -2.95
C ILE A 35 16.27 19.64 -2.84
N ASP A 36 16.82 19.75 -1.63
CA ASP A 36 18.18 19.31 -1.33
C ASP A 36 18.33 17.78 -1.43
N LEU A 37 19.58 17.34 -1.56
CA LEU A 37 19.94 15.92 -1.57
C LEU A 37 19.42 15.20 -0.31
N PHE A 38 18.86 14.01 -0.51
CA PHE A 38 18.26 13.16 0.53
C PHE A 38 17.03 13.76 1.24
N HIS A 39 16.47 14.84 0.72
CA HIS A 39 15.17 15.31 1.14
C HIS A 39 14.08 14.86 0.15
N ALA A 40 12.92 14.60 0.71
CA ALA A 40 11.69 14.41 -0.03
C ALA A 40 10.73 15.54 0.34
N ILE A 41 9.81 15.83 -0.58
CA ILE A 41 8.69 16.73 -0.33
C ILE A 41 7.40 15.96 -0.57
N GLU A 42 6.33 16.41 0.07
CA GLU A 42 4.98 16.03 -0.32
C GLU A 42 4.48 17.04 -1.36
N TYR A 43 3.85 16.53 -2.43
CA TYR A 43 3.26 17.34 -3.48
C TYR A 43 1.80 16.95 -3.68
N THR A 44 0.90 17.94 -3.68
CA THR A 44 -0.52 17.78 -3.97
C THR A 44 -0.83 18.39 -5.33
N PHE A 45 -1.26 17.56 -6.28
CA PHE A 45 -1.73 18.03 -7.58
C PHE A 45 -2.97 18.90 -7.45
N SER A 46 -3.02 19.98 -8.23
CA SER A 46 -4.16 20.90 -8.26
C SER A 46 -5.37 20.35 -9.01
N THR A 47 -5.14 19.43 -9.95
CA THR A 47 -6.18 18.77 -10.74
C THR A 47 -6.68 17.51 -10.01
N PRO A 48 -7.91 17.53 -9.44
CA PRO A 48 -8.45 16.37 -8.74
C PRO A 48 -8.80 15.25 -9.72
N VAL A 49 -8.83 14.03 -9.19
CA VAL A 49 -9.24 12.82 -9.91
C VAL A 49 -10.61 12.39 -9.42
N ASP A 50 -11.45 11.94 -10.35
CA ASP A 50 -12.70 11.29 -10.05
C ASP A 50 -12.50 9.77 -9.90
N PHE A 51 -12.67 9.26 -8.68
CA PHE A 51 -12.62 7.82 -8.35
C PHE A 51 -14.02 7.19 -8.21
N SER A 52 -15.07 7.83 -8.75
CA SER A 52 -16.45 7.39 -8.56
C SER A 52 -16.83 6.10 -9.30
N ASN A 53 -16.05 5.64 -10.29
CA ASN A 53 -16.31 4.37 -10.94
C ASN A 53 -15.89 3.21 -10.02
N THR A 54 -16.71 2.16 -10.00
CA THR A 54 -16.45 0.97 -9.19
C THR A 54 -15.34 0.13 -9.82
N GLY A 55 -14.22 -0.06 -9.12
CA GLY A 55 -13.18 -1.02 -9.47
C GLY A 55 -11.83 -0.71 -8.83
N GLU A 56 -10.78 -1.30 -9.37
CA GLU A 56 -9.39 -1.00 -9.02
C GLU A 56 -8.85 0.08 -9.94
N TYR A 57 -8.25 1.11 -9.34
CA TYR A 57 -7.52 2.15 -10.05
C TYR A 57 -6.02 1.92 -9.92
N LEU A 58 -5.30 1.93 -11.03
CA LEU A 58 -3.83 2.00 -11.03
C LEU A 58 -3.40 3.45 -11.21
N ILE A 59 -2.58 3.96 -10.28
CA ILE A 59 -2.02 5.31 -10.34
C ILE A 59 -0.51 5.17 -10.52
N GLU A 60 0.00 5.75 -11.60
CA GLU A 60 1.43 5.88 -11.86
C GLU A 60 1.79 7.36 -11.73
N ALA A 61 2.72 7.71 -10.84
CA ALA A 61 3.25 9.06 -10.72
C ALA A 61 4.73 9.09 -11.09
N TRP A 62 5.18 10.11 -11.82
CA TRP A 62 6.57 10.26 -12.21
C TRP A 62 7.02 11.71 -12.32
N ILE A 63 8.33 11.90 -12.18
CA ILE A 63 9.00 13.18 -12.45
C ILE A 63 9.60 13.13 -13.86
N THR A 64 9.53 14.26 -14.56
CA THR A 64 10.34 14.50 -15.76
C THR A 64 11.23 15.70 -15.48
N TRP A 65 12.53 15.44 -15.42
CA TRP A 65 13.54 16.47 -15.26
C TRP A 65 14.63 16.29 -16.30
N ASP A 66 14.83 17.30 -17.15
CA ASP A 66 15.78 17.25 -18.27
C ASP A 66 17.25 17.08 -17.82
N LEU A 67 17.51 17.22 -16.51
CA LEU A 67 18.84 17.07 -15.90
C LEU A 67 19.00 15.78 -15.08
N ASP A 68 17.99 14.90 -15.01
CA ASP A 68 18.13 13.61 -14.32
C ASP A 68 18.70 12.52 -15.25
N GLU A 69 19.86 11.97 -14.88
CA GLU A 69 20.55 10.91 -15.61
C GLU A 69 20.03 9.50 -15.29
N SER A 70 19.07 9.34 -14.36
CA SER A 70 18.50 8.03 -14.00
C SER A 70 17.02 8.13 -13.63
N ASN A 71 16.15 7.83 -14.59
CA ASN A 71 14.69 7.79 -14.52
C ASN A 71 14.09 6.55 -13.83
N ILE A 72 14.92 5.68 -13.24
CA ILE A 72 14.48 4.39 -12.65
C ILE A 72 13.91 4.55 -11.23
N ASN A 73 14.18 5.67 -10.55
CA ASN A 73 13.76 5.91 -9.17
C ASN A 73 12.50 6.80 -9.06
N ASP A 74 11.75 6.98 -10.14
CA ASP A 74 10.76 8.05 -10.24
C ASP A 74 9.32 7.56 -10.22
N ALA A 75 9.06 6.24 -10.18
CA ALA A 75 7.72 5.67 -10.23
C ALA A 75 7.30 5.10 -8.86
N ASN A 76 6.15 5.57 -8.36
CA ASN A 76 5.41 4.91 -7.29
C ASN A 76 4.03 4.52 -7.82
N ASP A 77 3.69 3.24 -7.64
CA ASP A 77 2.39 2.72 -8.04
C ASP A 77 1.47 2.71 -6.81
N LEU A 78 0.28 3.30 -6.93
CA LEU A 78 -0.76 3.27 -5.89
C LEU A 78 -2.03 2.62 -6.45
N THR A 79 -2.62 1.69 -5.70
CA THR A 79 -3.91 1.08 -6.04
C THR A 79 -5.01 1.62 -5.13
N ILE A 80 -6.09 2.16 -5.71
CA ILE A 80 -7.29 2.60 -4.99
C ILE A 80 -8.45 1.64 -5.28
N THR A 81 -9.13 1.20 -4.22
CA THR A 81 -10.32 0.34 -4.25
C THR A 81 -11.55 1.14 -3.85
N SER A 82 -12.51 1.25 -4.79
CA SER A 82 -13.83 1.86 -4.57
C SER A 82 -14.97 0.83 -4.63
N THR A 83 -14.64 -0.46 -4.69
CA THR A 83 -15.63 -1.55 -4.79
C THR A 83 -15.87 -2.18 -3.43
N PHE A 84 -17.12 -2.15 -2.97
CA PHE A 84 -17.53 -2.72 -1.68
C PHE A 84 -18.72 -3.69 -1.82
N PRO A 85 -18.78 -4.77 -1.01
CA PRO A 85 -17.79 -5.16 0.00
C PRO A 85 -16.48 -5.65 -0.66
N TYR A 86 -15.35 -5.15 -0.17
CA TYR A 86 -14.04 -5.68 -0.51
C TYR A 86 -13.79 -6.92 0.36
N ILE A 87 -13.48 -8.04 -0.28
CA ILE A 87 -13.19 -9.30 0.40
C ILE A 87 -11.87 -9.83 -0.16
N GLU A 88 -10.87 -9.93 0.69
CA GLU A 88 -9.59 -10.54 0.38
C GLU A 88 -9.41 -11.80 1.23
N ASN A 89 -9.18 -12.93 0.58
CA ASN A 89 -8.98 -14.23 1.23
C ASN A 89 -7.57 -14.78 1.04
N PHE A 90 -6.73 -14.07 0.28
CA PHE A 90 -5.33 -14.34 -0.02
C PHE A 90 -5.03 -15.65 -0.77
N GLU A 91 -6.06 -16.31 -1.31
CA GLU A 91 -5.88 -17.55 -2.07
C GLU A 91 -5.33 -17.31 -3.47
N ALA A 92 -5.51 -16.10 -4.01
CA ALA A 92 -4.99 -15.68 -5.30
C ALA A 92 -3.64 -14.94 -5.22
N GLY A 93 -3.09 -14.76 -4.01
CA GLY A 93 -1.88 -13.97 -3.76
C GLY A 93 -2.14 -12.82 -2.79
N SER A 94 -1.31 -11.78 -2.83
CA SER A 94 -1.35 -10.71 -1.83
C SER A 94 -2.47 -9.70 -2.00
N GLY A 95 -3.21 -9.70 -3.12
CA GLY A 95 -4.34 -8.78 -3.31
C GLY A 95 -3.95 -7.30 -3.28
N GLY A 96 -2.70 -6.97 -3.63
CA GLY A 96 -2.15 -5.62 -3.52
C GLY A 96 -1.66 -5.23 -2.12
N TRP A 97 -1.81 -6.11 -1.13
CA TRP A 97 -1.26 -5.90 0.21
C TRP A 97 0.26 -6.12 0.20
N ILE A 98 0.98 -5.28 0.94
CA ILE A 98 2.43 -5.33 1.07
C ILE A 98 2.83 -5.23 2.55
N SER A 99 3.96 -5.83 2.91
CA SER A 99 4.50 -5.72 4.27
C SER A 99 5.71 -4.78 4.32
N GLY A 100 5.91 -4.13 5.46
CA GLY A 100 6.97 -3.17 5.67
C GLY A 100 7.28 -2.90 7.14
N GLY A 101 8.14 -1.90 7.38
CA GLY A 101 8.55 -1.46 8.71
C GLY A 101 9.91 -2.01 9.17
N ILE A 102 10.19 -1.83 10.45
CA ILE A 102 11.47 -2.16 11.10
C ILE A 102 11.44 -3.62 11.56
N LEU A 103 12.47 -4.38 11.16
CA LEU A 103 12.61 -5.81 11.47
C LEU A 103 11.41 -6.67 11.02
N ASN A 104 10.76 -6.25 9.93
CA ASN A 104 9.59 -6.92 9.34
C ASN A 104 9.79 -8.42 9.14
N SER A 105 8.90 -9.21 9.75
CA SER A 105 8.80 -10.66 9.61
C SER A 105 7.45 -11.12 9.02
N TRP A 106 6.61 -10.21 8.55
CA TRP A 106 5.34 -10.56 7.91
C TRP A 106 5.55 -11.32 6.62
N GLU A 107 4.95 -12.51 6.57
CA GLU A 107 4.97 -13.42 5.44
C GLU A 107 3.54 -13.79 5.06
N LEU A 108 3.27 -13.89 3.76
CA LEU A 108 2.00 -14.37 3.24
C LEU A 108 2.11 -15.86 2.88
N GLY A 109 1.25 -16.68 3.47
CA GLY A 109 1.17 -18.09 3.13
C GLY A 109 0.42 -18.90 4.18
N TYR A 110 0.60 -20.23 4.14
CA TYR A 110 -0.05 -21.14 5.07
C TYR A 110 0.58 -21.07 6.47
N PRO A 111 -0.16 -20.68 7.54
CA PRO A 111 0.38 -20.64 8.90
C PRO A 111 0.82 -22.02 9.37
N ASN A 112 2.08 -22.17 9.75
CA ASN A 112 2.63 -23.44 10.22
C ASN A 112 3.58 -23.22 11.41
N GLY A 113 3.18 -22.31 12.30
CA GLY A 113 3.89 -22.00 13.53
C GLY A 113 3.58 -23.01 14.65
N SER A 114 4.17 -22.76 15.82
CA SER A 114 3.97 -23.61 16.99
C SER A 114 2.63 -23.39 17.71
N VAL A 115 2.04 -22.20 17.56
CA VAL A 115 0.77 -21.80 18.19
C VAL A 115 -0.28 -21.49 17.14
N ILE A 116 0.01 -20.56 16.23
CA ILE A 116 -0.84 -20.22 15.09
C ILE A 116 -0.53 -21.21 13.98
N ILE A 117 -1.46 -22.12 13.70
CA ILE A 117 -1.27 -23.22 12.76
C ILE A 117 -2.55 -23.51 11.99
N GLY A 118 -2.42 -23.58 10.68
CA GLY A 118 -3.50 -23.87 9.75
C GLY A 118 -4.48 -22.72 9.53
N PRO A 119 -5.51 -22.97 8.71
CA PRO A 119 -6.50 -21.97 8.36
C PRO A 119 -7.41 -21.62 9.54
N PRO A 120 -8.06 -20.45 9.53
CA PRO A 120 -9.00 -20.07 10.58
C PRO A 120 -10.18 -21.06 10.68
N PRO A 121 -10.65 -21.43 11.89
CA PRO A 121 -11.75 -22.38 12.05
C PRO A 121 -13.07 -21.95 11.40
N THR A 122 -13.31 -20.63 11.33
CA THR A 122 -14.50 -20.00 10.73
C THR A 122 -14.45 -19.97 9.21
N THR A 123 -13.26 -19.97 8.62
CA THR A 123 -13.02 -19.89 7.18
C THR A 123 -11.98 -20.92 6.73
N PRO A 124 -12.26 -22.23 6.89
CA PRO A 124 -11.25 -23.28 6.71
C PRO A 124 -10.74 -23.45 5.27
N THR A 125 -11.34 -22.75 4.31
CA THR A 125 -10.90 -22.69 2.91
C THR A 125 -9.96 -21.54 2.59
N SER A 126 -9.73 -20.62 3.55
CA SER A 126 -8.73 -19.56 3.46
C SER A 126 -7.41 -20.12 4.03
N GLU A 127 -6.66 -20.80 3.17
CA GLU A 127 -5.42 -21.49 3.52
C GLU A 127 -4.25 -20.52 3.73
N ASN A 128 -4.26 -19.36 3.08
CA ASN A 128 -3.22 -18.33 3.22
C ASN A 128 -3.63 -17.22 4.20
N SER A 129 -2.65 -16.70 4.95
CA SER A 129 -2.81 -15.55 5.82
C SER A 129 -1.50 -14.79 5.97
N TRP A 130 -1.59 -13.50 6.28
CA TRP A 130 -0.43 -12.75 6.75
C TRP A 130 -0.11 -13.11 8.19
N MET A 131 1.12 -13.52 8.45
CA MET A 131 1.61 -13.89 9.78
C MET A 131 3.06 -13.43 9.96
N THR A 132 3.41 -12.93 11.14
CA THR A 132 4.80 -12.68 11.51
C THR A 132 5.52 -14.01 11.73
N SER A 133 6.39 -14.37 10.77
CA SER A 133 7.06 -15.66 10.61
C SER A 133 6.11 -16.87 10.54
N LEU A 134 5.85 -17.41 9.33
CA LEU A 134 4.93 -18.54 9.14
C LEU A 134 5.36 -19.82 9.86
N LEU A 135 6.66 -19.97 10.15
CA LEU A 135 7.25 -21.18 10.73
C LEU A 135 7.83 -20.97 12.13
N GLY A 136 7.77 -19.74 12.67
CA GLY A 136 8.61 -19.34 13.79
C GLY A 136 7.95 -18.35 14.75
N TYR A 137 8.80 -17.51 15.33
CA TYR A 137 8.41 -16.39 16.19
C TYR A 137 8.67 -15.08 15.46
N TYR A 138 7.87 -14.06 15.75
CA TYR A 138 8.16 -12.69 15.35
C TYR A 138 9.48 -12.20 15.94
N ASN A 139 10.08 -11.18 15.32
CA ASN A 139 11.39 -10.67 15.74
C ASN A 139 11.26 -9.84 17.04
N PRO A 140 12.26 -9.89 17.94
CA PRO A 140 12.29 -8.98 19.08
C PRO A 140 12.47 -7.53 18.58
N TYR A 141 11.76 -6.59 19.20
CA TYR A 141 11.76 -5.16 18.83
C TYR A 141 11.24 -4.88 17.41
N GLU A 142 10.41 -5.77 16.87
CA GLU A 142 9.75 -5.57 15.59
C GLU A 142 8.69 -4.47 15.69
N ASP A 143 8.71 -3.58 14.70
CA ASP A 143 7.73 -2.51 14.49
C ASP A 143 7.39 -2.50 13.01
N SER A 144 6.46 -3.36 12.63
CA SER A 144 6.18 -3.75 11.25
C SER A 144 4.69 -3.77 10.97
N TYR A 145 4.35 -3.69 9.68
CA TYR A 145 2.96 -3.60 9.24
C TYR A 145 2.72 -4.40 7.97
N VAL A 146 1.44 -4.68 7.75
CA VAL A 146 0.88 -5.11 6.46
C VAL A 146 -0.12 -4.03 6.06
N ILE A 147 0.16 -3.34 4.96
CA ILE A 147 -0.65 -2.25 4.45
C ILE A 147 -1.41 -2.74 3.21
N GLY A 148 -2.71 -2.47 3.20
CA GLY A 148 -3.59 -2.82 2.09
C GLY A 148 -3.66 -1.73 1.02
N PRO A 149 -4.48 -1.95 -0.01
CA PRO A 149 -4.85 -0.90 -0.96
C PRO A 149 -5.46 0.33 -0.25
N CYS A 150 -5.45 1.47 -0.93
CA CYS A 150 -6.22 2.62 -0.46
C CYS A 150 -7.70 2.35 -0.67
N PHE A 151 -8.52 2.51 0.37
CA PHE A 151 -9.97 2.36 0.28
C PHE A 151 -10.67 3.72 0.25
N ASP A 152 -11.51 3.95 -0.75
CA ASP A 152 -12.35 5.16 -0.81
C ASP A 152 -13.73 4.88 -0.20
N PHE A 153 -13.93 5.28 1.06
CA PHE A 153 -15.22 5.12 1.74
C PHE A 153 -16.22 6.25 1.47
N SER A 154 -15.92 7.21 0.58
CA SER A 154 -16.75 8.42 0.38
C SER A 154 -18.19 8.12 -0.05
N THR A 155 -18.44 6.96 -0.67
CA THR A 155 -19.77 6.54 -1.11
C THR A 155 -20.53 5.67 -0.10
N LEU A 156 -19.92 5.32 1.04
CA LEU A 156 -20.53 4.45 2.05
C LEU A 156 -21.22 5.26 3.15
N GLU A 157 -22.49 4.95 3.44
CA GLU A 157 -23.22 5.57 4.56
C GLU A 157 -22.78 5.00 5.92
N GLU A 158 -22.41 3.71 5.97
CA GLU A 158 -21.84 3.04 7.13
C GLU A 158 -20.72 2.10 6.67
N SER A 159 -19.49 2.34 7.15
CA SER A 159 -18.31 1.53 6.85
C SER A 159 -17.85 0.77 8.08
N TYR A 160 -17.52 -0.51 7.92
CA TYR A 160 -16.84 -1.31 8.94
C TYR A 160 -15.77 -2.18 8.27
N VAL A 161 -14.71 -2.46 9.02
CA VAL A 161 -13.65 -3.38 8.62
C VAL A 161 -13.69 -4.58 9.55
N GLN A 162 -13.58 -5.78 8.97
CA GLN A 162 -13.60 -7.05 9.69
C GLN A 162 -12.43 -7.91 9.25
N PHE A 163 -11.86 -8.62 10.20
CA PHE A 163 -10.73 -9.53 10.01
C PHE A 163 -11.01 -10.84 10.72
N ASP A 164 -10.53 -11.94 10.16
CA ASP A 164 -10.30 -13.17 10.91
C ASP A 164 -8.90 -13.06 11.54
N ILE A 165 -8.81 -12.99 12.87
CA ILE A 165 -7.55 -12.72 13.58
C ILE A 165 -7.27 -13.84 14.56
N TRP A 166 -6.06 -14.40 14.47
CA TRP A 166 -5.47 -15.24 15.50
C TRP A 166 -4.16 -14.61 15.97
N TRP A 167 -4.07 -14.25 17.25
CA TRP A 167 -2.88 -13.64 17.83
C TRP A 167 -2.27 -14.53 18.91
N ALA A 168 -0.94 -14.47 19.02
CA ALA A 168 -0.15 -15.12 20.04
C ALA A 168 1.01 -14.19 20.44
N THR A 169 0.71 -13.20 21.28
CA THR A 169 1.67 -12.16 21.69
C THR A 169 1.96 -12.22 23.19
N ILE A 170 3.05 -11.60 23.63
CA ILE A 170 3.33 -11.45 25.06
C ILE A 170 2.32 -10.46 25.66
N ASN A 171 1.48 -10.96 26.58
CA ASN A 171 0.48 -10.17 27.28
C ASN A 171 1.05 -8.87 27.85
N TYR A 172 0.39 -7.74 27.56
CA TYR A 172 0.73 -6.39 28.02
C TYR A 172 1.99 -5.75 27.44
N PHE A 173 2.73 -6.45 26.57
CA PHE A 173 3.95 -5.91 25.95
C PHE A 173 3.80 -5.76 24.45
N ASP A 174 3.25 -6.79 23.79
CA ASP A 174 3.20 -6.87 22.33
C ASP A 174 1.76 -6.94 21.83
N GLY A 175 1.53 -6.44 20.62
CA GLY A 175 0.21 -6.44 20.00
C GLY A 175 0.23 -5.96 18.56
N ALA A 176 -0.95 -5.93 17.95
CA ALA A 176 -1.20 -5.32 16.66
C ALA A 176 -2.47 -4.48 16.76
N CYS A 177 -2.52 -3.36 16.03
CA CYS A 177 -3.70 -2.52 15.91
C CYS A 177 -3.99 -2.20 14.44
N LEU A 178 -5.24 -1.89 14.16
CA LEU A 178 -5.62 -1.26 12.90
C LEU A 178 -5.30 0.23 12.99
N GLU A 179 -4.57 0.74 12.00
CA GLU A 179 -4.29 2.17 11.79
C GLU A 179 -4.87 2.61 10.44
N TYR A 180 -5.24 3.90 10.32
CA TYR A 180 -5.85 4.50 9.13
C TYR A 180 -5.53 5.99 9.04
#